data_AF-A0A7X7F2I1-F1
#
_entry.id   AF-A0A7X7F2I1-F1
#
_cell.length_a   1.000
_cell.length_b   1.000
_cell.length_c   1.000
_cell.angle_alpha   90.00
_cell.angle_beta   90.00
_cell.angle_gamma   90.00
#
_symmetry.space_group_name_H-M   'P 1'
#
loop_
_entity.id
_entity.type
_entity.pdbx_description
1 polymer ?
#
loop_
_entity_poly.entity_id
_entity_poly.type
_entity_poly.pdbx_seq_one_letter_code
_entity_poly.pdbx_strand_id
1 'polypeptide(L)'
;MLPWNAGYYSASWGMPLALVVPPTAERQVNWGWGVGNTRVTPIYHQYRRDYAGPGQYQRGMFRPTPAWPSDTLQFGTYYARGPW
;
A
#
# COMPACT_ATOMS: atom_id res chain seq x y z
N MET A 1 5.58 8.60 -11.00
CA MET A 1 5.42 7.25 -10.41
C MET A 1 4.17 7.27 -9.53
N LEU A 2 3.28 6.29 -9.64
CA LEU A 2 2.20 6.15 -8.66
C LEU A 2 2.83 5.80 -7.30
N PRO A 3 2.39 6.42 -6.18
CA PRO A 3 2.90 6.07 -4.86
C PRO A 3 2.63 4.59 -4.57
N TRP A 4 3.57 3.92 -3.90
CA TRP A 4 3.43 2.51 -3.51
C TRP A 4 2.35 2.27 -2.45
N ASN A 5 1.99 3.34 -1.75
CA ASN A 5 0.93 3.40 -0.78
C ASN A 5 -0.25 4.21 -1.36
N ALA A 6 -1.45 3.96 -0.84
CA ALA A 6 -2.67 4.68 -1.21
C ALA A 6 -2.91 5.94 -0.36
N GLY A 7 -1.87 6.46 0.32
CA GLY A 7 -1.98 7.66 1.13
C GLY A 7 -2.66 7.47 2.50
N TYR A 8 -2.85 6.23 2.97
CA TYR A 8 -3.33 5.95 4.33
C TYR A 8 -2.22 5.36 5.21
N TYR A 9 -2.32 5.59 6.52
CA TYR A 9 -1.44 4.98 7.50
C TYR A 9 -2.19 3.95 8.35
N SER A 10 -1.47 2.94 8.85
CA SER A 10 -2.02 1.94 9.76
C SER A 10 -2.29 2.57 11.13
N ALA A 11 -3.51 2.39 11.65
CA ALA A 11 -3.89 2.89 12.98
C ALA A 11 -2.96 2.39 14.10
N SER A 12 -2.43 1.17 13.97
CA SER A 12 -1.54 0.56 14.97
C SER A 12 -0.14 1.16 15.00
N TRP A 13 0.35 1.69 13.88
CA TRP A 13 1.75 2.13 13.72
C TRP A 13 1.89 3.62 13.40
N GLY A 14 0.81 4.29 13.02
CA GLY A 14 0.84 5.69 12.60
C GLY A 14 1.51 5.93 11.24
N MET A 15 2.00 4.90 10.55
CA MET A 15 2.67 4.99 9.23
C MET A 15 2.11 3.96 8.22
N PRO A 16 2.30 4.18 6.91
CA PRO A 16 2.04 3.16 5.90
C PRO A 16 2.94 1.94 6.14
N LEU A 17 2.35 0.74 6.13
CA LEU A 17 3.07 -0.52 6.30
C LEU A 17 3.26 -1.21 4.96
N ALA A 18 4.49 -1.67 4.71
CA ALA A 18 4.80 -2.53 3.58
C ALA A 18 4.69 -4.01 4.02
N LEU A 19 3.71 -4.73 3.47
CA LEU A 19 3.61 -6.17 3.60
C LEU A 19 4.43 -6.82 2.50
N VAL A 20 5.56 -7.40 2.87
CA VAL A 20 6.47 -8.05 1.93
C VAL A 20 5.87 -9.38 1.48
N VAL A 21 5.74 -9.56 0.17
CA VAL A 21 5.25 -10.80 -0.46
C VAL A 21 6.37 -11.50 -1.23
N PRO A 22 6.23 -12.81 -1.49
CA PRO A 22 7.18 -13.54 -2.31
C PRO A 22 7.42 -12.82 -3.66
N PRO A 23 8.64 -12.91 -4.20
CA PRO A 23 8.98 -12.25 -5.47
C PRO A 23 8.15 -12.79 -6.65
N THR A 24 7.50 -13.95 -6.52
CA THR A 24 6.59 -14.54 -7.51
C THR A 24 5.16 -13.98 -7.49
N ALA A 25 4.78 -13.21 -6.48
CA ALA A 25 3.43 -12.62 -6.41
C ALA A 25 3.28 -11.48 -7.43
N GLU A 26 2.31 -11.59 -8.34
CA GLU A 26 2.12 -10.60 -9.42
C GLU A 26 0.97 -9.63 -9.21
N ARG A 27 -0.07 -10.04 -8.46
CA ARG A 27 -1.34 -9.31 -8.34
C ARG A 27 -1.81 -9.26 -6.90
N GLN A 28 -2.43 -8.14 -6.53
CA GLN A 28 -3.15 -7.95 -5.29
C GLN A 28 -4.63 -7.73 -5.58
N VAL A 29 -5.46 -8.15 -4.64
CA VAL A 29 -6.89 -7.85 -4.65
C VAL A 29 -7.16 -6.79 -3.59
N ASN A 30 -7.71 -5.66 -4.04
CA ASN A 30 -8.20 -4.60 -3.17
C ASN A 30 -9.71 -4.81 -3.04
N TRP A 31 -10.15 -5.18 -1.85
CA TRP A 31 -11.55 -5.40 -1.57
C TRP A 31 -12.21 -4.07 -1.26
N GLY A 32 -13.37 -3.84 -1.86
CA GLY A 32 -14.20 -2.67 -1.61
C GLY A 32 -15.54 -3.09 -1.00
N TRP A 33 -16.04 -2.29 -0.06
CA TRP A 33 -17.35 -2.44 0.52
C TRP A 33 -18.34 -1.73 -0.40
N GLY A 34 -19.42 -2.42 -0.77
CA GLY A 34 -20.38 -1.95 -1.77
C GLY A 34 -20.24 -2.64 -3.13
N VAL A 35 -21.20 -2.39 -4.02
CA VAL A 35 -21.29 -3.09 -5.32
C VAL A 35 -20.20 -2.59 -6.26
N GLY A 36 -19.41 -3.53 -6.82
CA GLY A 36 -18.45 -3.24 -7.89
C GLY A 36 -17.16 -2.52 -7.48
N ASN A 37 -16.88 -2.38 -6.17
CA ASN A 37 -15.69 -1.65 -5.70
C ASN A 37 -14.43 -2.53 -5.51
N THR A 38 -14.51 -3.84 -5.80
CA THR A 38 -13.35 -4.74 -5.77
C THR A 38 -12.47 -4.54 -7.01
N ARG A 39 -11.17 -4.37 -6.81
CA ARG A 39 -10.19 -4.14 -7.90
C ARG A 39 -9.04 -5.13 -7.80
N VAL A 40 -8.57 -5.62 -8.94
CA VAL A 40 -7.33 -6.39 -9.04
C VAL A 40 -6.27 -5.49 -9.66
N THR A 41 -5.15 -5.30 -8.98
CA THR A 41 -4.04 -4.47 -9.48
C THR A 41 -2.74 -5.27 -9.45
N PRO A 42 -1.81 -5.02 -10.38
CA PRO A 42 -0.49 -5.63 -10.33
C PRO A 42 0.31 -5.10 -9.13
N ILE A 43 1.15 -5.97 -8.55
CA ILE A 43 2.16 -5.59 -7.55
C ILE A 43 3.45 -5.30 -8.30
N TYR A 44 3.76 -4.01 -8.45
CA TYR A 44 4.98 -3.57 -9.14
C TYR A 44 6.23 -3.79 -8.27
N HIS A 45 7.36 -4.02 -8.93
CA HIS A 45 8.66 -4.03 -8.25
C HIS A 45 8.96 -2.66 -7.63
N GLN A 46 9.16 -2.65 -6.32
CA GLN A 46 9.50 -1.46 -5.54
C GLN A 46 11.00 -1.11 -5.64
N TYR A 47 11.85 -2.15 -5.69
CA TYR A 47 13.29 -1.99 -5.76
C TYR A 47 13.71 -1.82 -7.21
N ARG A 48 14.12 -0.60 -7.57
CA ARG A 48 14.86 -0.34 -8.81
C ARG A 48 16.33 -0.18 -8.46
N ARG A 49 17.20 -0.47 -9.44
CA ARG A 49 18.64 -0.26 -9.34
C ARG A 49 18.98 1.18 -8.92
N ASP A 50 18.20 2.15 -9.37
CA ASP A 50 18.36 3.58 -9.08
C ASP A 50 17.51 4.00 -7.87
N TYR A 51 17.78 3.42 -6.70
CA TYR A 51 17.11 3.83 -5.47
C TYR A 51 17.59 5.23 -5.03
N ALA A 52 16.71 6.22 -5.12
CA ALA A 52 17.00 7.63 -4.80
C ALA A 52 17.18 7.93 -3.29
N GLY A 53 17.33 6.91 -2.45
CA GLY A 53 17.42 7.03 -0.99
C GLY A 53 16.06 7.02 -0.29
N PRO A 54 16.05 6.99 1.06
CA PRO A 54 14.81 7.00 1.83
C PRO A 54 14.11 8.34 1.67
N GLY A 55 12.84 8.31 1.24
CA GLY A 55 11.98 9.50 1.21
C GLY A 55 11.71 10.04 2.62
N GLN A 56 11.31 11.31 2.74
CA GLN A 56 10.87 11.85 4.02
C GLN A 56 9.49 11.31 4.38
N TYR A 57 9.37 10.77 5.60
CA TYR A 57 8.10 10.41 6.20
C TYR A 57 7.62 11.55 7.11
N GLN A 58 6.40 12.02 6.86
CA GLN A 58 5.67 12.90 7.76
C GLN A 58 4.24 12.38 7.90
N ARG A 59 3.81 12.09 9.13
CA ARG A 59 2.47 11.51 9.39
C ARG A 59 1.34 12.35 8.79
N GLY A 60 1.47 13.68 8.78
CA GLY A 60 0.48 14.60 8.22
C GLY A 60 0.27 14.48 6.71
N MET A 61 1.15 13.78 5.99
CA MET A 61 0.98 13.49 4.56
C MET A 61 0.04 12.31 4.30
N PHE A 62 -0.34 11.56 5.35
CA PHE A 62 -1.14 10.36 5.26
C PHE A 62 -2.46 10.51 6.02
N ARG A 63 -3.51 9.89 5.49
CA ARG A 63 -4.84 9.86 6.11
C ARG A 63 -4.93 8.73 7.13
N PRO A 64 -5.60 8.93 8.28
CA PRO A 64 -5.96 7.83 9.16
C PRO A 64 -6.91 6.87 8.46
N THR A 65 -6.91 5.61 8.90
CA THR A 65 -8.03 4.71 8.61
C THR A 65 -9.34 5.36 9.08
N PRO A 66 -10.34 5.54 8.20
CA PRO A 66 -11.64 6.08 8.58
C PRO A 66 -12.36 5.16 9.57
N ALA A 67 -13.27 5.71 10.38
CA ALA A 67 -14.11 4.91 11.28
C ALA A 67 -14.96 3.87 10.53
N TRP A 68 -15.38 4.19 9.31
CA TRP A 68 -16.13 3.32 8.42
C TRP A 68 -15.36 3.15 7.11
N PRO A 69 -14.44 2.18 7.02
CA PRO A 69 -13.64 2.00 5.83
C PRO A 69 -14.47 1.41 4.68
N SER A 70 -14.24 1.89 3.47
CA SER A 70 -14.90 1.44 2.24
C SER A 70 -13.98 0.65 1.31
N ASP A 71 -12.69 0.59 1.59
CA ASP A 71 -11.68 -0.15 0.82
C ASP A 71 -10.52 -0.62 1.72
N THR A 72 -9.97 -1.79 1.45
CA THR A 72 -8.82 -2.37 2.16
C THR A 72 -7.59 -1.46 2.14
N LEU A 73 -7.43 -0.64 1.11
CA LEU A 73 -6.34 0.33 0.99
C LEU A 73 -6.35 1.39 2.11
N GLN A 74 -7.48 1.57 2.80
CA GLN A 74 -7.64 2.53 3.89
C GLN A 74 -7.06 2.03 5.22
N PHE A 75 -6.72 0.74 5.33
CA PHE A 75 -6.03 0.20 6.50
C PHE A 75 -4.53 0.54 6.54
N GLY A 76 -3.99 1.12 5.46
CA GLY A 76 -2.61 1.59 5.42
C GLY A 76 -1.56 0.48 5.30
N THR A 77 -1.96 -0.74 4.92
CA THR A 77 -1.06 -1.87 4.63
C THR A 77 -1.04 -2.12 3.13
N TYR A 78 0.15 -2.15 2.54
CA TYR A 78 0.34 -2.23 1.09
C TYR A 78 1.33 -3.34 0.72
N TYR A 79 1.03 -4.08 -0.34
CA TYR A 79 1.88 -5.18 -0.78
C TYR A 79 3.14 -4.67 -1.50
N ALA A 80 4.30 -5.17 -1.09
CA ALA A 80 5.58 -4.91 -1.72
C ALA A 80 6.25 -6.25 -2.09
N ARG A 81 6.61 -6.44 -3.37
CA ARG A 81 7.36 -7.64 -3.77
C ARG A 81 8.75 -7.63 -3.17
N GLY A 82 9.13 -8.75 -2.57
CA GLY A 82 10.51 -8.98 -2.14
C GLY A 82 11.49 -8.96 -3.31
N PRO A 83 12.79 -8.73 -3.04
CA PRO A 83 13.84 -8.89 -4.03
C PRO A 83 13.95 -10.36 -4.49
N TRP A 84 14.36 -10.56 -5.74
CA TRP A 84 14.79 -11.86 -6.25
C TRP A 84 16.21 -12.18 -5.81
#